data_AF-A0A1C4A6S3-F1
#
_entry.id   AF-A0A1C4A6S3-F1
#
_cell.length_a   1.000
_cell.length_b   1.000
_cell.length_c   1.000
_cell.angle_alpha   90.00
_cell.angle_beta   90.00
_cell.angle_gamma   90.00
#
_symmetry.space_group_name_H-M   'P 1'
#
loop_
_entity.id
_entity.type
_entity.pdbx_description
1 polymer ?
#
loop_
_entity_poly.entity_id
_entity_poly.type
_entity_poly.pdbx_seq_one_letter_code
_entity_poly.pdbx_strand_id
1 'polypeptide(L)' 'MDFNDINDVGVHIITPRAYELLQPLFDDSVEVLPLKSNDGTYFLLNIIQTTDCLDQENSVCKVLPFGV' A
#
# COMPACT_ATOMS: atom_id res chain seq x y z
N MET A 1 14.57 7.12 7.70
CA MET A 1 13.41 7.95 7.33
C MET A 1 12.21 7.24 7.94
N ASP A 2 11.44 7.92 8.78
CA ASP A 2 10.20 7.34 9.30
C ASP A 2 9.18 7.36 8.17
N PHE A 3 8.60 6.21 7.86
CA PHE A 3 7.71 6.03 6.72
C PHE A 3 6.23 6.25 7.09
N ASN A 4 5.96 6.65 8.34
CA ASN A 4 4.62 6.87 8.86
C ASN A 4 3.81 7.88 8.02
N ASP A 5 4.45 8.92 7.48
CA ASP A 5 3.78 9.94 6.65
C ASP A 5 3.28 9.41 5.29
N ILE A 6 3.84 8.28 4.80
CA ILE A 6 3.50 7.73 3.48
C ILE A 6 2.30 6.78 3.56
N ASN A 7 2.01 6.21 4.73
CA ASN A 7 0.87 5.30 4.93
C ASN A 7 -0.49 6.02 4.75
N ASP A 8 -0.54 7.34 4.95
CA ASP A 8 -1.77 8.12 4.81
C ASP A 8 -2.20 8.36 3.35
N VAL A 9 -1.34 8.06 2.38
CA VAL A 9 -1.60 8.28 0.95
C VAL A 9 -2.20 7.04 0.26
N GLY A 10 -2.57 6.01 1.02
CA GLY A 10 -3.17 4.79 0.49
C GLY A 10 -2.17 3.86 -0.24
N VAL A 11 -0.87 4.10 -0.05
CA VAL A 11 0.21 3.22 -0.50
C VAL A 11 0.73 2.40 0.67
N HIS A 12 1.21 1.19 0.40
CA HIS A 12 1.67 0.28 1.45
C HIS A 12 3.19 0.14 1.43
N ILE A 13 3.84 0.33 2.57
CA ILE A 13 5.28 0.07 2.68
C ILE A 13 5.48 -1.32 3.28
N ILE A 14 6.16 -2.17 2.52
CA ILE A 14 6.41 -3.57 2.86
C ILE A 14 7.90 -3.82 3.09
N THR A 15 8.18 -4.77 3.99
CA THR A 15 9.56 -5.21 4.28
C THR A 15 10.10 -6.09 3.13
N PRO A 16 11.42 -6.29 3.03
CA PRO A 16 12.01 -7.23 2.07
C PRO A 16 11.42 -8.64 2.16
N ARG A 17 11.21 -9.13 3.39
CA ARG A 17 10.60 -10.44 3.61
C ARG A 17 9.17 -10.51 3.05
N ALA A 18 8.37 -9.46 3.24
CA ALA A 18 7.02 -9.41 2.71
C ALA A 18 7.04 -9.33 1.17
N TYR A 19 7.96 -8.55 0.59
CA TYR A 19 8.17 -8.49 -0.85
C TYR A 19 8.49 -9.87 -1.44
N GLU A 20 9.45 -10.61 -0.88
CA GLU A 20 9.82 -11.96 -1.36
C GLU A 20 8.63 -12.94 -1.34
N LEU A 21 7.77 -12.85 -0.31
CA LEU A 21 6.59 -13.70 -0.18
C LEU A 21 5.45 -13.33 -1.14
N LEU A 22 5.28 -12.03 -1.42
CA LEU A 22 4.17 -11.52 -2.23
C LEU A 22 4.52 -11.41 -3.71
N GLN A 23 5.80 -11.26 -4.07
CA GLN A 23 6.26 -11.09 -5.45
C GLN A 23 5.68 -12.12 -6.43
N PRO A 24 5.54 -13.42 -6.09
CA PRO A 24 4.95 -14.40 -7.00
C PRO A 24 3.46 -14.17 -7.32
N LEU A 25 2.77 -13.35 -6.53
CA LEU A 25 1.35 -13.00 -6.70
C LEU A 25 1.15 -11.70 -7.47
N PHE A 26 2.22 -10.95 -7.74
CA PHE A 26 2.12 -9.68 -8.46
C PHE A 26 1.86 -9.91 -9.94
N ASP A 27 0.96 -9.11 -10.49
CA ASP A 27 0.64 -9.01 -11.91
C ASP A 27 0.75 -7.54 -12.37
N ASP A 28 0.20 -7.25 -13.54
CA ASP A 28 0.25 -5.90 -14.13
C ASP A 28 -0.59 -4.85 -13.37
N SER A 29 -1.29 -5.24 -12.29
CA SER A 29 -2.05 -4.34 -11.41
C SER A 29 -1.24 -3.82 -10.23
N VAL A 30 0.06 -4.12 -10.16
CA VAL A 30 0.92 -3.75 -9.02
C VAL A 30 2.16 -2.99 -9.48
N GLU A 31 2.45 -1.88 -8.83
CA GLU A 31 3.71 -1.14 -8.95
C GLU A 31 4.52 -1.26 -7.65
N VAL A 32 5.81 -1.62 -7.78
CA VAL A 32 6.72 -1.75 -6.64
C VAL A 32 7.94 -0.84 -6.81
N LEU A 33 8.18 0.03 -5.83
CA LEU A 33 9.29 0.98 -5.84
C LEU A 33 10.22 0.75 -4.63
N PRO A 34 11.52 0.54 -4.82
CA PRO A 34 12.45 0.37 -3.70
C PRO A 34 12.66 1.71 -2.97
N LEU A 35 12.48 1.69 -1.65
CA LEU A 35 12.72 2.79 -0.74
C LEU A 35 13.97 2.52 0.08
N LYS A 36 14.93 3.45 0.06
CA LYS A 36 16.12 3.35 0.92
C LYS A 36 15.86 4.07 2.24
N SER A 37 16.05 3.36 3.34
CA SER A 37 16.12 3.93 4.70
C SER A 37 17.50 3.68 5.31
N ASN A 38 17.76 4.32 6.44
CA ASN A 38 18.97 4.09 7.24
C ASN A 38 19.06 2.64 7.73
N ASP A 39 17.90 1.98 7.93
CA ASP A 39 17.79 0.61 8.46
C ASP A 39 17.74 -0.47 7.37
N GLY A 40 17.85 -0.08 6.09
CA GLY A 40 17.84 -1.00 4.95
C GLY A 40 16.87 -0.61 3.84
N THR A 41 16.64 -1.55 2.92
CA THR A 41 15.71 -1.36 1.80
C THR A 41 14.32 -1.80 2.21
N TYR A 42 13.33 -0.99 1.89
CA TYR A 42 11.91 -1.30 1.98
C TYR A 42 11.30 -1.15 0.59
N PHE A 43 10.04 -1.54 0.42
CA PHE A 43 9.36 -1.44 -0.86
C PHE A 43 8.04 -0.72 -0.69
N LEU A 44 7.80 0.31 -1.50
CA LEU A 44 6.48 0.89 -1.66
C LEU A 44 5.72 -0.01 -2.64
N LEU A 45 4.60 -0.57 -2.18
CA LEU A 45 3.65 -1.37 -2.91
C LEU A 45 2.43 -0.50 -3.21
N ASN A 46 2.19 -0.26 -4.49
CA ASN A 46 1.05 0.49 -5.00
C ASN A 46 0.16 -0.43 -5.84
N ILE A 47 -1.13 -0.47 -5.54
CA ILE A 47 -2.10 -1.20 -6.36
C ILE A 47 -2.65 -0.22 -7.40
N ILE A 48 -2.30 -0.46 -8.65
CA ILE A 48 -2.69 0.37 -9.80
C ILE A 48 -3.91 -0.23 -10.50
N GLN A 49 -4.50 0.53 -11.43
CA GLN A 49 -5.70 0.12 -12.18
C GLN A 49 -6.93 -0.13 -11.30
N THR A 50 -7.03 0.59 -10.18
CA THR A 50 -8.20 0.54 -9.30
C THR A 50 -9.37 1.33 -9.90
N THR A 51 -10.58 0.86 -9.61
CA THR A 51 -11.83 1.59 -9.86
C THR A 51 -12.66 1.53 -8.58
N ASP A 52 -13.61 2.44 -8.42
CA ASP A 52 -14.53 2.38 -7.27
C ASP A 52 -15.40 1.13 -7.39
N CYS A 53 -15.11 0.16 -6.53
CA CYS A 53 -15.79 -1.13 -6.43
C CYS A 53 -16.44 -1.32 -5.07
N LEU A 54 -16.45 -0.28 -4.21
CA LEU A 54 -17.01 -0.41 -2.87
C LEU A 54 -18.53 -0.38 -2.95
N ASP A 55 -19.16 -1.51 -2.62
CA ASP A 55 -20.62 -1.59 -2.48
C ASP A 55 -21.05 -0.86 -1.21
N GLN A 56 -21.33 0.43 -1.33
CA GLN A 56 -21.75 1.28 -0.22
C GLN A 56 -23.17 0.97 0.28
N GLU A 57 -24.02 0.34 -0.54
CA GLU A 57 -25.41 0.07 -0.19
C GLU A 57 -25.53 -1.13 0.76
N ASN A 58 -24.69 -2.15 0.56
CA ASN A 58 -24.72 -3.38 1.36
C ASN A 58 -23.57 -3.49 2.37
N SER A 59 -22.62 -2.55 2.36
CA SER A 59 -21.51 -2.55 3.32
C SER A 59 -21.80 -1.68 4.55
N VAL A 60 -21.49 -2.21 5.74
CA VAL A 60 -21.48 -1.41 6.98
C VAL A 60 -20.10 -0.74 7.10
N CYS A 61 -19.99 0.47 6.57
CA CYS A 61 -18.74 1.24 6.58
C CYS A 61 -18.70 2.23 7.75
N LYS A 62 -17.57 2.27 8.47
CA LYS A 62 -17.24 3.39 9.37
C LYS A 62 -16.24 4.30 8.66
N VAL A 63 -16.72 5.39 8.11
CA VAL A 63 -15.85 6.43 7.54
C VAL A 63 -15.19 7.16 8.70
N LEU A 64 -13.86 7.07 8.78
CA LEU A 64 -13.09 7.86 9.72
C LEU A 64 -12.88 9.25 9.13
N PRO A 65 -12.95 10.33 9.93
CA PRO A 65 -12.57 11.65 9.45
C PRO A 65 -11.10 11.58 9.04
N PHE A 66 -10.83 11.92 7.77
CA PHE A 66 -9.45 12.09 7.30
C PHE A 66 -8.78 13.15 8.19
N GLY A 67 -7.57 12.85 8.67
CA GLY A 67 -6.72 13.82 9.34
C GLY A 67 -6.47 15.00 8.40
N VAL A 68 -6.60 16.21 8.94
CA VAL A 68 -6.36 17.49 8.25
C VAL A 68 -4.88 17.67 7.96
#